data_AF-A0A0J6FZZ8-F1
#
_entry.id   AF-A0A0J6FZZ8-F1
#
_cell.length_a   1.000
_cell.length_b   1.000
_cell.length_c   1.000
_cell.angle_alpha   90.00
_cell.angle_beta   90.00
_cell.angle_gamma   90.00
#
_symmetry.space_group_name_H-M   'P 1'
#
loop_
_entity.id
_entity.type
_entity.pdbx_description
1 polymer ?
#
loop_
_entity_poly.entity_id
_entity_poly.type
_entity_poly.pdbx_seq_one_letter_code
_entity_poly.pdbx_strand_id
1 'polypeptide(L)'
;MPESVPRAYVASPGAPRRHRNDGTPLGAYADQVAVRCHRCGAPGWVLAQWEPYRWQARFRCGQCAAGLDSAADDWVGAVQLEGHRACGHCGHKWVRIRATSTGSAPSPATLTGRCAQCGKSSAVAITTYRVRDGSPSDPHFGMPLALVAPTRAGLLWAYNPRHLQELQDYVGATLRERRGLFGRSMVARLPAWMKLARHRPLMLRTLQRLQQASVQLPPLPAAT
;
A
#
# COMPACT_ATOMS: atom_id res chain seq x y z
N MET A 1 -40.48 -20.16 -43.81
CA MET A 1 -39.58 -19.40 -42.93
C MET A 1 -39.60 -20.05 -41.55
N PRO A 2 -38.66 -20.93 -41.19
CA PRO A 2 -38.52 -21.37 -39.80
C PRO A 2 -37.53 -20.46 -39.06
N GLU A 3 -37.95 -20.00 -37.89
CA GLU A 3 -37.22 -19.16 -36.96
C GLU A 3 -35.91 -19.83 -36.50
N SER A 4 -34.80 -19.13 -36.72
CA SER A 4 -33.50 -19.47 -36.19
C SER A 4 -33.40 -19.04 -34.73
N VAL A 5 -33.61 -20.00 -33.82
CA VAL A 5 -33.29 -19.83 -32.40
C VAL A 5 -31.77 -19.66 -32.24
N PRO A 6 -31.28 -18.58 -31.61
CA PRO A 6 -29.84 -18.42 -31.38
C PRO A 6 -29.36 -19.47 -30.38
N ARG A 7 -28.45 -20.34 -30.82
CA ARG A 7 -27.70 -21.29 -29.99
C ARG A 7 -27.03 -20.51 -28.86
N ALA A 8 -27.45 -20.77 -27.62
CA ALA A 8 -26.73 -20.36 -26.43
C ALA A 8 -25.29 -20.89 -26.50
N TYR A 9 -24.32 -19.97 -26.50
CA TYR A 9 -22.90 -20.31 -26.46
C TYR A 9 -22.58 -20.85 -25.06
N VAL A 10 -22.62 -22.17 -24.92
CA VAL A 10 -22.15 -22.85 -23.71
C VAL A 10 -20.63 -22.69 -23.68
N ALA A 11 -20.12 -21.87 -22.76
CA ALA A 11 -18.69 -21.68 -22.58
C ALA A 11 -18.00 -23.02 -22.27
N SER A 12 -17.08 -23.44 -23.15
CA SER A 12 -16.34 -24.70 -22.99
C SER A 12 -15.43 -24.66 -21.74
N PRO A 13 -15.45 -25.70 -20.89
CA PRO A 13 -14.50 -25.82 -19.78
C PRO A 13 -13.12 -26.14 -20.36
N GLY A 14 -12.21 -25.15 -20.32
CA GLY A 14 -10.86 -25.27 -20.86
C GLY A 14 -10.34 -24.02 -21.57
N ALA A 15 -11.18 -23.00 -21.79
CA ALA A 15 -10.70 -21.75 -22.37
C ALA A 15 -9.66 -21.08 -21.45
N PRO A 16 -8.51 -20.62 -21.98
CA PRO A 16 -7.51 -19.92 -21.20
C PRO A 16 -8.14 -18.68 -20.55
N ARG A 17 -8.14 -18.60 -19.22
CA ARG A 17 -8.60 -17.40 -18.48
C ARG A 17 -7.83 -16.19 -19.00
N ARG A 18 -8.56 -15.19 -19.50
CA ARG A 18 -8.00 -13.96 -20.06
C ARG A 18 -8.18 -12.82 -19.06
N HIS A 19 -7.11 -12.11 -18.77
CA HIS A 19 -7.16 -10.86 -18.00
C HIS A 19 -6.94 -9.68 -18.94
N ARG A 20 -7.75 -8.63 -18.76
CA ARG A 20 -7.65 -7.37 -19.50
C ARG A 20 -7.21 -6.28 -18.52
N ASN A 21 -6.03 -5.70 -18.76
CA ASN A 21 -5.60 -4.54 -18.00
C ASN A 21 -6.39 -3.31 -18.46
N ASP A 22 -7.26 -2.81 -17.59
CA ASP A 22 -8.14 -1.64 -17.79
C ASP A 22 -7.47 -0.30 -17.46
N GLY A 23 -6.25 -0.33 -16.91
CA GLY A 23 -5.52 0.88 -16.51
C GLY A 23 -5.70 1.27 -15.04
N THR A 24 -6.44 0.49 -14.24
CA THR A 24 -6.79 0.84 -12.86
C THR A 24 -5.53 1.01 -11.98
N PRO A 25 -5.29 2.21 -11.41
CA PRO A 25 -4.13 2.45 -10.55
C PRO A 25 -4.33 1.83 -9.17
N LEU A 26 -3.23 1.60 -8.44
CA LEU A 26 -3.28 1.04 -7.08
C LEU A 26 -4.13 1.89 -6.12
N GLY A 27 -4.08 3.21 -6.27
CA GLY A 27 -4.87 4.15 -5.46
C GLY A 27 -6.39 4.01 -5.64
N ALA A 28 -6.86 3.41 -6.74
CA ALA A 28 -8.30 3.16 -6.90
C ALA A 28 -8.83 2.27 -5.77
N TYR A 29 -8.02 1.30 -5.29
CA TYR A 29 -8.35 0.38 -4.20
C TYR A 29 -8.08 0.92 -2.79
N ALA A 30 -7.74 2.21 -2.68
CA ALA A 30 -7.43 2.83 -1.39
C ALA A 30 -8.65 3.47 -0.71
N ASP A 31 -9.85 3.26 -1.24
CA ASP A 31 -11.13 3.69 -0.67
C ASP A 31 -11.48 2.95 0.63
N GLN A 32 -11.13 1.68 0.70
CA GLN A 32 -11.28 0.85 1.89
C GLN A 32 -9.99 0.09 2.09
N VAL A 33 -9.30 0.32 3.19
CA VAL A 33 -8.01 -0.33 3.46
C VAL A 33 -8.08 -1.08 4.79
N ALA A 34 -7.91 -2.39 4.72
CA ALA A 34 -7.84 -3.27 5.88
C ALA A 34 -6.47 -3.09 6.56
N VAL A 35 -6.49 -2.61 7.80
CA VAL A 35 -5.29 -2.24 8.57
C VAL A 35 -5.29 -2.90 9.94
N ARG A 36 -4.12 -2.90 10.58
CA ARG A 36 -3.97 -3.18 12.01
C ARG A 36 -3.78 -1.87 12.75
N CYS A 37 -4.54 -1.70 13.83
CA CYS A 37 -4.45 -0.51 14.66
C CYS A 37 -3.01 -0.32 15.20
N HIS A 38 -2.46 0.88 15.05
CA HIS A 38 -1.11 1.20 15.53
C HIS A 38 -0.96 1.12 17.06
N ARG A 39 -2.05 1.16 17.83
CA ARG A 39 -2.02 1.08 19.31
C ARG A 39 -2.20 -0.33 19.84
N CYS A 40 -3.22 -1.06 19.38
CA CYS A 40 -3.57 -2.38 19.94
C CYS A 40 -3.40 -3.55 18.96
N GLY A 41 -3.07 -3.30 17.69
CA GLY A 41 -2.89 -4.35 16.67
C GLY A 41 -4.20 -4.98 16.15
N ALA A 42 -5.35 -4.57 16.69
CA ALA A 42 -6.66 -5.05 16.28
C ALA A 42 -6.92 -4.74 14.80
N PRO A 43 -7.55 -5.67 14.04
CA PRO A 43 -7.93 -5.41 12.66
C PRO A 43 -9.01 -4.31 12.59
N GLY A 44 -8.97 -3.49 11.55
CA GLY A 44 -9.96 -2.45 11.29
C GLY A 44 -9.88 -1.93 9.87
N TRP A 45 -10.68 -0.91 9.58
CA TRP A 45 -10.80 -0.32 8.25
C TRP A 45 -10.47 1.15 8.28
N VAL A 46 -9.57 1.57 7.38
CA VAL A 46 -9.48 2.95 6.93
C VAL A 46 -10.51 3.13 5.83
N LEU A 47 -11.41 4.08 6.01
CA LEU A 47 -12.35 4.49 4.98
C LEU A 47 -11.86 5.80 4.39
N ALA A 48 -11.73 5.85 3.07
CA ALA A 48 -11.30 7.03 2.35
C ALA A 48 -12.26 7.34 1.21
N GLN A 49 -12.60 8.60 1.08
CA GLN A 49 -13.38 9.13 -0.03
C GLN A 49 -12.49 10.06 -0.83
N TRP A 50 -12.56 9.94 -2.15
CA TRP A 50 -11.89 10.86 -3.04
C TRP A 50 -12.77 12.08 -3.24
N GLU A 51 -12.32 13.22 -2.72
CA GLU A 51 -12.83 14.53 -3.12
C GLU A 51 -11.92 15.11 -4.20
N PRO A 52 -12.39 16.09 -5.00
CA PRO A 52 -11.53 16.75 -5.98
C PRO A 52 -10.18 17.14 -5.36
N TYR A 53 -9.11 16.52 -5.89
CA TYR A 53 -7.71 16.76 -5.53
C TYR A 53 -7.20 16.25 -4.18
N ARG A 54 -8.05 15.65 -3.31
CA ARG A 54 -7.61 15.11 -2.01
C ARG A 54 -8.43 13.91 -1.53
N TRP A 55 -7.75 12.97 -0.88
CA TRP A 55 -8.43 11.93 -0.11
C TRP A 55 -8.86 12.50 1.24
N GLN A 56 -10.10 12.23 1.62
CA GLN A 56 -10.56 12.33 3.00
C GLN A 56 -10.62 10.93 3.59
N ALA A 57 -9.68 10.61 4.47
CA ALA A 57 -9.58 9.31 5.12
C ALA A 57 -9.84 9.41 6.63
N ARG A 58 -10.54 8.41 7.16
CA ARG A 58 -10.83 8.27 8.59
C ARG A 58 -10.62 6.84 9.04
N PHE A 59 -10.15 6.70 10.27
CA PHE A 59 -10.01 5.43 10.96
C PHE A 59 -10.54 5.55 12.38
N ARG A 60 -11.26 4.52 12.83
CA ARG A 60 -11.63 4.34 14.25
C ARG A 60 -11.46 2.89 14.64
N CYS A 61 -10.68 2.63 15.68
CA CYS A 61 -10.50 1.30 16.22
C CYS A 61 -11.68 0.91 17.11
N GLY A 62 -12.36 -0.20 16.80
CA GLY A 62 -13.45 -0.73 17.62
C GLY A 62 -13.03 -1.28 18.99
N GLN A 63 -11.73 -1.50 19.23
CA GLN A 63 -11.22 -2.09 20.48
C GLN A 63 -10.60 -1.07 21.44
N CYS A 64 -9.78 -0.14 20.95
CA CYS A 64 -9.10 0.85 21.80
C CYS A 64 -9.55 2.30 21.57
N ALA A 65 -10.59 2.50 20.74
CA ALA A 65 -11.15 3.81 20.37
C ALA A 65 -10.15 4.81 19.73
N ALA A 66 -8.95 4.35 19.36
CA ALA A 66 -7.99 5.18 18.62
C ALA A 66 -8.62 5.67 17.31
N GLY A 67 -8.60 6.98 17.10
CA GLY A 67 -9.05 7.63 15.87
C GLY A 67 -7.89 8.25 15.12
N LEU A 68 -7.97 8.27 13.79
CA LEU A 68 -7.10 9.06 12.92
C LEU A 68 -7.97 9.73 11.85
N ASP A 69 -7.66 10.99 11.54
CA ASP A 69 -8.35 11.77 10.51
C ASP A 69 -7.33 12.48 9.61
N SER A 70 -7.44 12.28 8.29
CA SER A 70 -6.58 12.97 7.33
C SER A 70 -6.73 14.48 7.34
N ALA A 71 -7.89 15.01 7.77
CA ALA A 71 -8.12 16.44 7.91
C ALA A 71 -7.30 17.06 9.06
N ALA A 72 -6.93 16.25 10.07
CA ALA A 72 -6.00 16.64 11.13
C ALA A 72 -4.53 16.42 10.72
N ASP A 73 -4.27 15.98 9.49
CA ASP A 73 -2.96 15.56 8.98
C ASP A 73 -2.31 14.43 9.79
N ASP A 74 -3.13 13.58 10.42
CA ASP A 74 -2.66 12.48 11.24
C ASP A 74 -1.79 11.51 10.43
N TRP A 75 -0.67 11.09 11.02
CA TRP A 75 0.23 10.09 10.45
C TRP A 75 0.91 9.29 11.55
N VAL A 76 0.88 7.97 11.43
CA VAL A 76 1.47 7.04 12.42
C VAL A 76 2.48 6.08 11.80
N GLY A 77 2.63 6.11 10.48
CA GLY A 77 3.60 5.32 9.76
C GLY A 77 5.03 5.84 9.85
N ALA A 78 5.94 5.12 9.20
CA ALA A 78 7.34 5.53 9.14
C ALA A 78 7.51 6.87 8.40
N VAL A 79 8.45 7.67 8.88
CA VAL A 79 8.88 8.92 8.25
C VAL A 79 10.39 8.91 8.04
N GLN A 80 10.81 9.50 6.92
CA GLN A 80 12.20 9.75 6.58
C GLN A 80 12.56 11.17 6.99
N LEU A 81 13.56 11.28 7.85
CA LEU A 81 14.16 12.54 8.28
C LEU A 81 15.39 12.79 7.44
N GLU A 82 15.43 13.89 6.73
CA GLU A 82 16.60 14.30 5.95
C GLU A 82 16.97 15.75 6.25
N GLY A 83 18.26 16.01 6.36
CA GLY A 83 18.76 17.36 6.59
C GLY A 83 20.25 17.43 6.31
N HIS A 84 20.71 18.59 5.87
CA HIS A 84 22.13 18.81 5.70
C HIS A 84 22.48 20.28 5.92
N ARG A 85 23.71 20.52 6.37
CA ARG A 85 24.28 21.87 6.45
C ARG A 85 25.80 21.83 6.43
N ALA A 86 26.43 22.99 6.22
CA ALA A 86 27.83 23.17 6.56
C ALA A 86 28.02 23.12 8.09
N CYS A 87 29.16 22.61 8.54
CA CYS A 87 29.54 22.59 9.95
C CYS A 87 29.60 24.02 10.49
N GLY A 88 28.91 24.28 11.62
CA GLY A 88 28.89 25.59 12.25
C GLY A 88 30.22 26.00 12.91
N HIS A 89 31.20 25.09 12.98
CA HIS A 89 32.51 25.38 13.57
C HIS A 89 33.64 25.54 12.56
N CYS A 90 33.82 24.59 11.65
CA CYS A 90 34.93 24.59 10.69
C CYS A 90 34.51 24.92 9.25
N GLY A 91 33.21 25.12 8.99
CA GLY A 91 32.69 25.39 7.64
C GLY A 91 32.67 24.17 6.69
N HIS A 92 33.15 23.00 7.13
CA HIS A 92 33.15 21.80 6.30
C HIS A 92 31.73 21.42 5.84
N LYS A 93 31.57 21.24 4.53
CA LYS A 93 30.36 20.67 3.91
C LYS A 93 30.55 19.16 3.82
N TRP A 94 29.64 18.28 4.21
CA TRP A 94 28.28 18.42 4.69
C TRP A 94 28.10 17.61 5.97
N VAL A 95 27.54 18.21 7.01
CA VAL A 95 26.95 17.44 8.12
C VAL A 95 25.57 16.99 7.65
N ARG A 96 25.43 15.70 7.33
CA ARG A 96 24.19 15.12 6.80
C ARG A 96 23.52 14.25 7.85
N ILE A 97 22.20 14.34 7.90
CA ILE A 97 21.35 13.46 8.70
C ILE A 97 20.39 12.78 7.74
N ARG A 98 20.36 11.44 7.82
CA ARG A 98 19.36 10.61 7.17
C ARG A 98 18.95 9.54 8.17
N ALA A 99 17.73 9.63 8.68
CA ALA A 99 17.22 8.71 9.69
C ALA A 99 15.78 8.35 9.37
N THR A 100 15.37 7.15 9.75
CA THR A 100 13.97 6.73 9.66
C THR A 100 13.41 6.69 11.07
N SER A 101 12.26 7.33 11.29
CA SER A 101 11.53 7.27 12.54
C SER A 101 10.24 6.49 12.34
N THR A 102 9.86 5.69 13.31
CA THR A 102 8.61 4.92 13.31
C THR A 102 7.75 5.34 14.49
N GLY A 103 6.44 5.40 14.27
CA GLY A 103 5.46 5.77 15.30
C GLY A 103 4.93 7.18 15.13
N SER A 104 3.99 7.55 16.00
CA SER A 104 3.24 8.81 15.94
C SER A 104 3.94 10.00 16.60
N ALA A 105 5.21 9.84 16.99
CA ALA A 105 5.93 10.91 17.68
C ALA A 105 6.20 12.07 16.70
N PRO A 106 5.99 13.33 17.12
CA PRO A 106 6.29 14.47 16.27
C PRO A 106 7.77 14.46 15.88
N SER A 107 8.02 14.69 14.61
CA SER A 107 9.39 14.72 14.11
C SER A 107 10.10 15.98 14.59
N PRO A 108 11.33 15.88 15.11
CA PRO A 108 12.06 17.04 15.59
C PRO A 108 12.41 17.96 14.41
N ALA A 109 12.21 19.27 14.58
CA ALA A 109 12.58 20.27 13.57
C ALA A 109 14.11 20.35 13.36
N THR A 110 14.90 19.86 14.31
CA THR A 110 16.35 19.91 14.28
C THR A 110 16.94 18.68 14.96
N LEU A 111 17.99 18.11 14.37
CA LEU A 111 18.77 17.03 14.96
C LEU A 111 20.25 17.39 15.01
N THR A 112 20.98 16.77 15.94
CA THR A 112 22.41 17.01 16.10
C THR A 112 23.21 16.05 15.21
N GLY A 113 23.97 16.60 14.26
CA GLY A 113 24.88 15.83 13.41
C GLY A 113 26.34 16.12 13.76
N ARG A 114 27.21 15.10 13.72
CA ARG A 114 28.66 15.26 13.95
C ARG A 114 29.38 15.51 12.64
N CYS A 115 30.29 16.48 12.66
CA CYS A 115 31.17 16.76 11.53
C CYS A 115 32.27 15.69 11.43
N ALA A 116 32.43 15.09 10.25
CA ALA A 116 33.47 14.10 10.00
C ALA A 116 34.90 14.68 10.03
N GLN A 117 35.06 15.99 9.81
CA GLN A 117 36.38 16.63 9.80
C GLN A 117 36.85 17.05 11.19
N CYS A 118 36.03 17.79 11.94
CA CYS A 118 36.45 18.36 13.23
C CYS A 118 35.81 17.68 14.46
N GLY A 119 34.96 16.66 14.26
CA GLY A 119 34.28 15.92 15.33
C GLY A 119 33.18 16.70 16.06
N LYS A 120 33.08 18.03 15.86
CA LYS A 120 32.09 18.87 16.54
C LYS A 120 30.69 18.67 15.98
N SER A 121 29.73 18.84 16.87
CA SER A 121 28.31 18.74 16.57
C SER A 121 27.77 20.02 15.94
N SER A 122 26.79 19.88 15.06
CA SER A 122 26.03 21.00 14.50
C SER A 122 24.54 20.66 14.52
N ALA A 123 23.72 21.63 14.89
CA ALA A 123 22.27 21.55 14.80
C ALA A 123 21.85 21.62 13.33
N VAL A 124 21.27 20.54 12.79
CA VAL A 124 20.85 20.41 11.39
C VAL A 124 19.32 20.48 11.33
N ALA A 125 18.79 21.42 10.55
CA ALA A 125 17.36 21.52 10.29
C ALA A 125 16.90 20.27 9.52
N ILE A 126 15.75 19.71 9.91
CA ILE A 126 15.23 18.46 9.37
C ILE A 126 13.97 18.71 8.56
N THR A 127 13.94 18.13 7.37
CA THR A 127 12.73 17.94 6.58
C THR A 127 12.24 16.51 6.75
N THR A 128 10.93 16.37 6.97
CA THR A 128 10.28 15.08 7.22
C THR A 128 9.45 14.68 6.01
N TYR A 129 9.60 13.43 5.57
CA TYR A 129 8.84 12.86 4.45
C TYR A 129 8.16 11.57 4.90
N ARG A 130 6.88 11.38 4.54
CA ARG A 130 6.18 10.10 4.77
C ARG A 130 6.82 9.00 3.91
N VAL A 131 7.19 7.88 4.51
CA VAL A 131 7.80 6.76 3.76
C VAL A 131 6.72 6.09 2.88
N ARG A 132 7.02 5.94 1.59
CA ARG A 132 6.14 5.32 0.58
C ARG A 132 6.98 4.42 -0.35
N ASP A 133 7.65 3.44 0.22
CA ASP A 133 8.61 2.55 -0.47
C ASP A 133 7.96 1.28 -1.07
N GLY A 134 6.63 1.16 -1.00
CA GLY A 134 5.92 -0.04 -1.43
C GLY A 134 5.88 -1.14 -0.36
N SER A 135 6.29 -0.82 0.87
CA SER A 135 5.98 -1.64 2.06
C SER A 135 4.47 -1.82 2.24
N PRO A 136 4.03 -2.89 2.93
CA PRO A 136 2.63 -3.17 3.18
C PRO A 136 2.04 -2.24 4.26
N SER A 137 2.04 -0.94 3.97
CA SER A 137 1.45 0.12 4.79
C SER A 137 0.29 0.77 4.06
N ASP A 138 -0.73 1.21 4.80
CA ASP A 138 -1.82 1.98 4.22
C ASP A 138 -1.33 3.36 3.72
N PRO A 139 -1.86 3.86 2.60
CA PRO A 139 -1.38 5.09 1.98
C PRO A 139 -1.80 6.38 2.70
N HIS A 140 -2.76 6.31 3.63
CA HIS A 140 -3.38 7.48 4.26
C HIS A 140 -2.69 7.83 5.58
N PHE A 141 -2.49 6.84 6.44
CA PHE A 141 -1.96 6.98 7.79
C PHE A 141 -0.65 6.24 8.04
N GLY A 142 -0.26 5.32 7.14
CA GLY A 142 0.97 4.53 7.23
C GLY A 142 0.92 3.39 8.27
N MET A 143 -0.28 2.97 8.67
CA MET A 143 -0.54 1.79 9.48
C MET A 143 -0.20 0.50 8.74
N PRO A 144 0.19 -0.57 9.44
CA PRO A 144 0.40 -1.88 8.85
C PRO A 144 -0.89 -2.44 8.24
N LEU A 145 -0.82 -3.01 7.05
CA LEU A 145 -1.96 -3.69 6.43
C LEU A 145 -2.35 -4.96 7.20
N ALA A 146 -3.64 -5.28 7.24
CA ALA A 146 -4.14 -6.52 7.82
C ALA A 146 -3.99 -7.72 6.86
N LEU A 147 -4.08 -7.48 5.55
CA LEU A 147 -4.02 -8.49 4.50
C LEU A 147 -2.60 -8.59 3.93
N VAL A 148 -1.71 -9.25 4.67
CA VAL A 148 -0.30 -9.45 4.30
C VAL A 148 0.08 -10.91 4.56
N ALA A 149 0.78 -11.52 3.61
CA ALA A 149 1.31 -12.86 3.75
C ALA A 149 2.74 -12.94 3.19
N PRO A 150 3.71 -13.48 3.95
CA PRO A 150 5.03 -13.75 3.42
C PRO A 150 4.99 -14.92 2.43
N THR A 151 5.79 -14.81 1.38
CA THR A 151 6.10 -15.90 0.47
C THR A 151 7.61 -16.01 0.32
N ARG A 152 8.10 -17.16 -0.15
CA ARG A 152 9.52 -17.34 -0.48
C ARG A 152 10.07 -16.35 -1.53
N ALA A 153 9.20 -15.64 -2.26
CA ALA A 153 9.60 -14.68 -3.30
C ALA A 153 9.46 -13.22 -2.86
N GLY A 154 8.79 -12.95 -1.73
CA GLY A 154 8.47 -11.61 -1.26
C GLY A 154 7.16 -11.56 -0.48
N LEU A 155 6.83 -10.37 0.05
CA LEU A 155 5.55 -10.14 0.72
C LEU A 155 4.45 -9.94 -0.31
N LEU A 156 3.35 -10.68 -0.15
CA LEU A 156 2.12 -10.47 -0.91
C LEU A 156 1.12 -9.78 0.01
N TRP A 157 0.53 -8.69 -0.45
CA TRP A 157 -0.44 -7.91 0.32
C TRP A 157 -1.51 -7.31 -0.57
N ALA A 158 -2.61 -6.89 0.05
CA ALA A 158 -3.69 -6.17 -0.62
C ALA A 158 -4.33 -5.16 0.34
N TYR A 159 -5.07 -4.21 -0.20
CA TYR A 159 -5.81 -3.22 0.61
C TYR A 159 -7.15 -3.77 1.06
N ASN A 160 -7.87 -4.45 0.16
CA ASN A 160 -9.22 -4.93 0.40
C ASN A 160 -9.54 -6.15 -0.49
N PRO A 161 -10.70 -6.80 -0.30
CA PRO A 161 -11.13 -7.92 -1.13
C PRO A 161 -11.20 -7.60 -2.62
N ARG A 162 -11.54 -6.37 -3.02
CA ARG A 162 -11.56 -5.95 -4.43
C ARG A 162 -10.17 -6.01 -5.05
N HIS A 163 -9.15 -5.55 -4.31
CA HIS A 163 -7.77 -5.65 -4.72
C HIS A 163 -7.30 -7.13 -4.75
N LEU A 164 -7.68 -7.95 -3.78
CA LEU A 164 -7.38 -9.39 -3.81
C LEU A 164 -7.97 -10.08 -5.04
N GLN A 165 -9.19 -9.73 -5.43
CA GLN A 165 -9.86 -10.29 -6.60
C GLN A 165 -9.09 -9.93 -7.89
N GLU A 166 -8.72 -8.66 -8.07
CA GLU A 166 -7.93 -8.22 -9.22
C GLU A 166 -6.60 -8.99 -9.34
N LEU A 167 -5.90 -9.18 -8.21
CA LEU A 167 -4.66 -9.95 -8.17
C LEU A 167 -4.89 -11.42 -8.55
N GLN A 168 -5.99 -12.03 -8.09
CA GLN A 168 -6.36 -13.41 -8.44
C GLN A 168 -6.65 -13.55 -9.93
N ASP A 169 -7.42 -12.62 -10.50
CA ASP A 169 -7.79 -12.63 -11.92
C ASP A 169 -6.54 -12.45 -12.80
N TYR A 170 -5.66 -11.53 -12.44
CA TYR A 170 -4.39 -11.31 -13.16
C TYR A 170 -3.44 -12.51 -13.09
N VAL A 171 -3.25 -13.09 -11.90
CA VAL A 171 -2.32 -14.20 -11.69
C VAL A 171 -2.85 -15.49 -12.32
N GLY A 172 -4.16 -15.73 -12.16
CA GLY A 172 -4.87 -16.90 -12.69
C GLY A 172 -5.02 -16.87 -14.21
N ALA A 173 -4.92 -15.70 -14.84
CA ALA A 173 -4.96 -15.59 -16.29
C ALA A 173 -3.73 -16.23 -16.95
N THR A 174 -4.01 -16.97 -18.02
CA THR A 174 -3.02 -17.58 -18.93
C THR A 174 -2.68 -16.65 -20.08
N LEU A 175 -3.62 -15.78 -20.47
CA LEU A 175 -3.38 -14.69 -21.40
C LEU A 175 -3.68 -13.34 -20.73
N ARG A 176 -2.76 -12.40 -20.87
CA ARG A 176 -2.86 -11.06 -20.27
C ARG A 176 -2.77 -10.02 -21.38
N GLU A 177 -3.89 -9.37 -21.66
CA GLU A 177 -3.98 -8.35 -22.69
C GLU A 177 -3.74 -6.97 -22.09
N ARG A 178 -2.83 -6.22 -22.69
CA ARG A 178 -2.57 -4.83 -22.32
C ARG A 178 -3.35 -3.93 -23.27
N ARG A 179 -4.40 -3.26 -22.78
CA ARG A 179 -5.07 -2.18 -23.52
C ARG A 179 -4.52 -0.84 -23.00
N GLY A 180 -4.06 0.01 -23.92
CA GLY A 180 -3.60 1.38 -23.61
C GLY A 180 -2.12 1.53 -23.24
N LEU A 181 -1.67 2.79 -23.29
CA LEU A 181 -0.27 3.24 -23.25
C LEU A 181 0.22 3.60 -21.84
N PHE A 182 -0.21 2.96 -20.76
CA PHE A 182 0.12 3.51 -19.42
C PHE A 182 0.61 2.44 -18.45
N GLY A 183 1.92 2.44 -18.18
CA GLY A 183 2.56 1.67 -17.09
C GLY A 183 2.18 2.15 -15.67
N ARG A 184 1.01 2.79 -15.53
CA ARG A 184 0.50 3.37 -14.30
C ARG A 184 -0.48 2.44 -13.56
N SER A 185 -1.02 1.42 -14.23
CA SER A 185 -1.93 0.47 -13.58
C SER A 185 -1.23 -0.36 -12.52
N MET A 186 -1.99 -0.82 -11.52
CA MET A 186 -1.49 -1.64 -10.43
C MET A 186 -0.80 -2.90 -10.97
N VAL A 187 -1.47 -3.64 -11.87
CA VAL A 187 -0.95 -4.88 -12.46
C VAL A 187 0.32 -4.66 -13.30
N ALA A 188 0.45 -3.50 -13.96
CA ALA A 188 1.66 -3.18 -14.72
C ALA A 188 2.87 -2.96 -13.80
N ARG A 189 2.65 -2.31 -12.65
CA ARG A 189 3.69 -1.97 -11.65
C ARG A 189 4.03 -3.10 -10.68
N LEU A 190 3.37 -4.26 -10.79
CA LEU A 190 3.69 -5.41 -9.95
C LEU A 190 5.18 -5.79 -10.05
N PRO A 191 5.80 -6.24 -8.95
CA PRO A 191 7.13 -6.82 -8.96
C PRO A 191 7.29 -7.92 -10.03
N ALA A 192 8.48 -8.00 -10.63
CA ALA A 192 8.74 -8.99 -11.68
C ALA A 192 8.44 -10.42 -11.21
N TRP A 193 8.79 -10.77 -9.96
CA TRP A 193 8.55 -12.10 -9.41
C TRP A 193 7.06 -12.48 -9.33
N MET A 194 6.15 -11.50 -9.19
CA MET A 194 4.70 -11.74 -9.18
C MET A 194 4.14 -12.04 -10.58
N LYS A 195 4.85 -11.63 -11.63
CA LYS A 195 4.43 -11.83 -13.02
C LYS A 195 4.90 -13.17 -13.58
N LEU A 196 5.90 -13.80 -12.98
CA LEU A 196 6.50 -15.06 -13.42
C LEU A 196 5.51 -16.24 -13.32
N ALA A 197 5.33 -16.97 -14.42
CA ALA A 197 4.46 -18.14 -14.49
C ALA A 197 4.79 -19.21 -13.44
N ARG A 198 6.09 -19.46 -13.16
CA ARG A 198 6.54 -20.42 -12.14
C ARG A 198 6.06 -20.10 -10.72
N HIS A 199 5.70 -18.85 -10.43
CA HIS A 199 5.19 -18.44 -9.12
C HIS A 199 3.66 -18.47 -9.04
N ARG A 200 2.94 -18.69 -10.15
CA ARG A 200 1.46 -18.72 -10.18
C ARG A 200 0.85 -19.64 -9.12
N PRO A 201 1.27 -20.92 -8.95
CA PRO A 201 0.66 -21.80 -7.94
C PRO A 201 0.94 -21.34 -6.50
N LEU A 202 2.09 -20.72 -6.25
CA LEU A 202 2.41 -20.13 -4.95
C LEU A 202 1.54 -18.91 -4.66
N MET A 203 1.38 -18.04 -5.65
CA MET A 203 0.60 -16.81 -5.52
C MET A 203 -0.89 -17.08 -5.34
N LEU A 204 -1.48 -17.96 -6.16
CA LEU A 204 -2.90 -18.30 -6.04
C LEU A 204 -3.23 -18.89 -4.67
N ARG A 205 -2.40 -19.81 -4.17
CA ARG A 205 -2.56 -20.35 -2.80
C ARG A 205 -2.43 -19.27 -1.72
N THR A 206 -1.55 -18.30 -1.92
CA THR A 206 -1.36 -17.20 -0.96
C THR A 206 -2.51 -16.21 -0.99
N LEU A 207 -2.99 -15.85 -2.19
CA LEU A 207 -4.15 -15.00 -2.39
C LEU A 207 -5.42 -15.63 -1.82
N GLN A 208 -5.61 -16.95 -1.99
CA GLN A 208 -6.73 -17.67 -1.39
C GLN A 208 -6.71 -17.62 0.13
N ARG A 209 -5.52 -17.77 0.76
CA ARG A 209 -5.38 -17.61 2.22
C ARG A 209 -5.71 -16.18 2.67
N LEU A 210 -5.26 -15.17 1.94
CA LEU A 210 -5.62 -13.78 2.24
C LEU A 210 -7.11 -13.51 2.04
N GLN A 211 -7.74 -14.13 1.04
CA GLN A 211 -9.18 -14.05 0.83
C GLN A 211 -9.93 -14.63 2.03
N GLN A 212 -9.51 -15.79 2.54
CA GLN A 212 -10.07 -16.39 3.76
C GLN A 212 -9.86 -15.48 4.98
N ALA A 213 -8.67 -14.91 5.15
CA ALA A 213 -8.38 -13.96 6.22
C ALA A 213 -9.24 -12.69 6.11
N SER A 214 -9.59 -12.25 4.90
CA SER A 214 -10.43 -11.07 4.68
C SER A 214 -11.87 -11.25 5.21
N VAL A 215 -12.37 -12.48 5.25
CA VAL A 215 -13.69 -12.82 5.81
C VAL A 215 -13.70 -12.70 7.35
N GLN A 216 -12.53 -12.81 7.99
CA GLN A 216 -12.38 -12.68 9.45
C GLN A 216 -12.21 -11.23 9.90
N LEU A 217 -12.11 -10.28 8.98
CA LEU A 217 -12.06 -8.85 9.32
C LEU A 217 -13.41 -8.40 9.91
N PRO A 218 -13.41 -7.38 10.79
CA PRO A 218 -14.65 -6.79 11.25
C PRO A 218 -15.47 -6.29 10.05
N PRO A 219 -16.81 -6.25 10.15
CA PRO A 219 -17.65 -5.69 9.09
C PRO A 219 -17.25 -4.23 8.82
N LEU A 220 -17.41 -3.80 7.57
CA LEU A 220 -17.19 -2.39 7.22
C LEU A 220 -18.13 -1.52 8.06
N PRO A 221 -17.61 -0.46 8.73
CA PRO A 221 -18.48 0.45 9.44
C PRO A 221 -19.42 1.14 8.45
N ALA A 222 -20.67 1.34 8.86
CA ALA A 222 -21.66 2.04 8.05
C ALA A 222 -21.13 3.43 7.68
N ALA A 223 -21.34 3.85 6.43
CA ALA A 223 -21.04 5.21 6.00
C ALA A 223 -21.87 6.17 6.87
N THR A 224 -21.19 6.97 7.69
CA THR A 224 -21.76 8.11 8.42
C THR A 224 -21.27 9.36 7.73
#